data_AF-A0A9Q1CMB7-F1
#
_entry.id   AF-A0A9Q1CMB7-F1
#
_cell.length_a   1.000
_cell.length_b   1.000
_cell.length_c   1.000
_cell.angle_alpha   90.00
_cell.angle_beta   90.00
_cell.angle_gamma   90.00
#
_symmetry.space_group_name_H-M   'P 1'
#
loop_
_entity.id
_entity.type
_entity.pdbx_description
1 polymer ?
#
loop_
_entity_poly.entity_id
_entity_poly.type
_entity_poly.pdbx_seq_one_letter_code
_entity_poly.pdbx_strand_id
1 'polypeptide(L)'
;MINEEDLDFVQTPVNCFYSDIENFNVFASSNEKVDFSILHINARSLPKNFDSVLSFIRSVNNYPFSIIAITETWLYENDYTALYNIPNYTFVCKGRSDKRGGGVGLYIKSELEFTIIDNFNISNQLESLFVEINCSGPKKIVTGVIYRPPREDVNAFINDFSDVLNNLNVDRKVCFVTGDFNINLLSRQNANMFENTLSSYSFYPVIDKPTRITEVSATLIDNIFTNINSVTKSTIVRTDFSDHYPIVAICENLRPSRSNVRNITTFKRDTSISKVLNMKLELNSTDWQDVLGDNNAQSAYTTFHNKICDIFHRNCPMRQIKHKKNLQKSSWITSGILKSIRRKNVLYSSYKQSPTYHNSLRYRSFKNKLTTVVRKAKELYYKNYFDQNKANSKKIWSGINSILNRGFSNTNDTGISGKLTDKQNDPNNIQICANNFNDFFTSIGENLASKIGAPTNNFHSYLSDVNIQDTFILHPVSREEVITIIYSLPCKKSSGYDEITNDVLKHICNYIVDPLTHIFEFILLRRCFSR
;
A
#
# COMPACT_ATOMS: atom_id res chain seq x y z
N MET A 1 2.81 -43.63 -6.29
CA MET A 1 1.70 -42.92 -6.95
C MET A 1 0.47 -43.14 -6.11
N ILE A 2 -0.35 -42.12 -5.91
CA ILE A 2 -1.70 -42.26 -5.35
C ILE A 2 -2.61 -41.89 -6.51
N ASN A 3 -3.57 -42.74 -6.88
CA ASN A 3 -4.52 -42.41 -7.94
C ASN A 3 -5.43 -41.27 -7.44
N GLU A 4 -5.82 -40.36 -8.33
CA GLU A 4 -6.70 -39.25 -7.95
C GLU A 4 -8.14 -39.74 -7.61
N GLU A 5 -8.50 -40.98 -7.97
CA GLU A 5 -9.79 -41.62 -7.68
C GLU A 5 -9.89 -42.29 -6.29
N ASP A 6 -8.75 -42.56 -5.62
CA ASP A 6 -8.69 -43.29 -4.33
C ASP A 6 -8.74 -42.35 -3.09
N LEU A 7 -9.18 -41.08 -3.24
CA LEU A 7 -9.00 -40.03 -2.23
C LEU A 7 -10.28 -39.33 -1.74
N ASP A 8 -11.46 -39.65 -2.26
CA ASP A 8 -12.72 -39.02 -1.87
C ASP A 8 -13.26 -39.58 -0.53
N PHE A 9 -12.61 -39.19 0.56
CA PHE A 9 -12.95 -39.62 1.94
C PHE A 9 -13.88 -38.66 2.70
N VAL A 10 -14.08 -37.44 2.21
CA VAL A 10 -14.88 -36.40 2.88
C VAL A 10 -15.93 -35.87 1.90
N GLN A 11 -17.21 -36.05 2.20
CA GLN A 11 -18.29 -35.42 1.43
C GLN A 11 -18.34 -33.91 1.74
N THR A 12 -17.57 -33.12 1.00
CA THR A 12 -17.71 -31.66 1.02
C THR A 12 -18.90 -31.24 0.14
N PRO A 13 -19.70 -30.22 0.52
CA PRO A 13 -20.78 -29.70 -0.33
C PRO A 13 -20.28 -28.94 -1.58
N VAL A 14 -18.96 -28.86 -1.77
CA VAL A 14 -18.28 -28.17 -2.88
C VAL A 14 -17.15 -29.06 -3.37
N ASN A 15 -17.14 -29.35 -4.68
CA ASN A 15 -16.03 -30.08 -5.31
C ASN A 15 -14.80 -29.18 -5.39
N CYS A 16 -13.78 -29.45 -4.57
CA CYS A 16 -12.49 -28.78 -4.73
C CYS A 16 -11.69 -29.43 -5.87
N PHE A 17 -10.89 -28.63 -6.56
CA PHE A 17 -10.00 -29.12 -7.61
C PHE A 17 -8.65 -28.42 -7.56
N TYR A 18 -7.62 -29.12 -8.00
CA TYR A 18 -6.30 -28.51 -8.16
C TYR A 18 -6.27 -27.60 -9.39
N SER A 19 -5.92 -26.34 -9.20
CA SER A 19 -5.65 -25.39 -10.28
C SER A 19 -4.15 -25.12 -10.41
N ASP A 20 -3.71 -24.80 -11.62
CA ASP A 20 -2.53 -23.95 -11.79
C ASP A 20 -2.98 -22.48 -11.90
N ILE A 21 -2.02 -21.57 -12.07
CA ILE A 21 -2.32 -20.14 -12.09
C ILE A 21 -3.12 -19.72 -13.33
N GLU A 22 -2.99 -20.40 -14.47
CA GLU A 22 -3.73 -20.04 -15.68
C GLU A 22 -5.19 -20.50 -15.57
N ASN A 23 -5.39 -21.73 -15.10
CA ASN A 23 -6.73 -22.25 -14.78
C ASN A 23 -7.40 -21.46 -13.65
N PHE A 24 -6.66 -21.06 -12.61
CA PHE A 24 -7.19 -20.17 -11.56
C PHE A 24 -7.65 -18.84 -12.14
N ASN A 25 -6.88 -18.23 -13.04
CA ASN A 25 -7.25 -16.94 -13.64
C ASN A 25 -8.54 -17.05 -14.47
N VAL A 26 -8.73 -18.14 -15.24
CA VAL A 26 -9.97 -18.39 -15.99
C VAL A 26 -11.15 -18.60 -15.02
N PHE A 27 -10.97 -19.48 -14.04
CA PHE A 27 -11.95 -19.80 -12.99
C PHE A 27 -12.41 -18.55 -12.24
N ALA A 28 -11.46 -17.70 -11.83
CA ALA A 28 -11.71 -16.45 -11.11
C ALA A 28 -12.39 -15.38 -11.99
N SER A 29 -12.07 -15.33 -13.29
CA SER A 29 -12.65 -14.36 -14.23
C SER A 29 -14.12 -14.67 -14.59
N SER A 30 -14.56 -15.91 -14.43
CA SER A 30 -15.96 -16.31 -14.67
C SER A 30 -16.97 -15.79 -13.64
N ASN A 31 -16.52 -15.14 -12.55
CA ASN A 31 -17.38 -14.60 -11.51
C ASN A 31 -17.55 -13.08 -11.63
N GLU A 32 -18.66 -12.62 -12.22
CA GLU A 32 -19.00 -11.19 -12.30
C GLU A 32 -19.36 -10.56 -10.94
N LYS A 33 -19.74 -11.37 -9.94
CA LYS A 33 -20.21 -10.94 -8.61
C LYS A 33 -19.49 -11.65 -7.46
N VAL A 34 -18.18 -11.45 -7.35
CA VAL A 34 -17.43 -11.87 -6.15
C VAL A 34 -17.72 -10.89 -5.01
N ASP A 35 -18.51 -11.34 -4.05
CA ASP A 35 -18.83 -10.56 -2.85
C ASP A 35 -17.80 -10.82 -1.72
N PHE A 36 -17.44 -12.08 -1.46
CA PHE A 36 -16.44 -12.45 -0.46
C PHE A 36 -15.52 -13.60 -0.92
N SER A 37 -14.23 -13.55 -0.57
CA SER A 37 -13.27 -14.62 -0.90
C SER A 37 -12.07 -14.65 0.05
N ILE A 38 -11.58 -15.86 0.32
CA ILE A 38 -10.45 -16.14 1.21
C ILE A 38 -9.38 -16.90 0.43
N LEU A 39 -8.14 -16.49 0.62
CA LEU A 39 -6.92 -17.20 0.24
C LEU A 39 -6.16 -17.55 1.53
N HIS A 40 -5.76 -18.81 1.72
CA HIS A 40 -4.84 -19.20 2.80
C HIS A 40 -3.52 -19.72 2.24
N ILE A 41 -2.42 -19.39 2.91
CA ILE A 41 -1.06 -19.78 2.56
C ILE A 41 -0.27 -20.10 3.85
N ASN A 42 0.16 -21.35 4.04
CA ASN A 42 1.30 -21.61 4.95
C ASN A 42 2.59 -21.12 4.26
N ALA A 43 3.15 -20.03 4.78
CA ALA A 43 4.27 -19.31 4.16
C ALA A 43 5.65 -19.87 4.52
N ARG A 44 5.78 -20.75 5.52
CA ARG A 44 7.06 -21.38 5.95
C ARG A 44 8.19 -20.34 6.10
N SER A 45 7.92 -19.29 6.88
CA SER A 45 8.64 -18.00 6.94
C SER A 45 8.20 -17.00 5.86
N LEU A 46 7.33 -16.07 6.26
CA LEU A 46 6.94 -14.92 5.44
C LEU A 46 8.16 -14.04 5.06
N PRO A 47 9.11 -13.67 5.96
CA PRO A 47 10.29 -12.89 5.57
C PRO A 47 11.12 -13.49 4.44
N LYS A 48 11.28 -14.82 4.42
CA LYS A 48 12.01 -15.55 3.37
C LYS A 48 11.23 -15.59 2.05
N ASN A 49 9.92 -15.79 2.13
CA ASN A 49 9.08 -16.10 0.97
C ASN A 49 8.21 -14.92 0.47
N PHE A 50 8.30 -13.73 1.09
CA PHE A 50 7.44 -12.57 0.79
C PHE A 50 7.45 -12.16 -0.70
N ASP A 51 8.63 -12.03 -1.32
CA ASP A 51 8.74 -11.72 -2.76
C ASP A 51 8.05 -12.79 -3.63
N SER A 52 8.01 -14.06 -3.18
CA SER A 52 7.33 -15.17 -3.86
C SER A 52 5.81 -15.12 -3.66
N VAL A 53 5.33 -14.82 -2.45
CA VAL A 53 3.90 -14.62 -2.15
C VAL A 53 3.35 -13.43 -2.95
N LEU A 54 4.08 -12.31 -2.97
CA LEU A 54 3.72 -11.13 -3.78
C LEU A 54 3.74 -11.44 -5.29
N SER A 55 4.69 -12.26 -5.75
CA SER A 55 4.74 -12.73 -7.14
C SER A 55 3.59 -13.66 -7.49
N PHE A 56 3.14 -14.50 -6.54
CA PHE A 56 1.97 -15.37 -6.69
C PHE A 56 0.69 -14.54 -6.83
N ILE A 57 0.43 -13.60 -5.91
CA ILE A 57 -0.73 -12.70 -5.95
C ILE A 57 -0.78 -11.91 -7.27
N ARG A 58 0.37 -11.43 -7.77
CA ARG A 58 0.47 -10.78 -9.09
C ARG A 58 0.22 -11.72 -10.27
N SER A 59 0.55 -13.00 -10.13
CA SER A 59 0.39 -14.01 -11.18
C SER A 59 -1.06 -14.47 -11.31
N VAL A 60 -1.82 -14.51 -10.22
CA VAL A 60 -3.30 -14.64 -10.22
C VAL A 60 -4.00 -13.30 -10.56
N ASN A 61 -3.40 -12.54 -11.48
CA ASN A 61 -3.86 -11.23 -11.97
C ASN A 61 -4.19 -10.16 -10.90
N ASN A 62 -3.66 -10.29 -9.68
CA ASN A 62 -4.07 -9.51 -8.49
C ASN A 62 -5.56 -9.68 -8.17
N TYR A 63 -6.08 -10.91 -8.23
CA TYR A 63 -7.43 -11.24 -7.82
C TYR A 63 -7.71 -10.63 -6.43
N PRO A 64 -8.80 -9.85 -6.27
CA PRO A 64 -8.92 -8.91 -5.17
C PRO A 64 -9.61 -9.57 -3.96
N PHE A 65 -8.97 -10.63 -3.43
CA PHE A 65 -9.41 -11.40 -2.27
C PHE A 65 -9.87 -10.49 -1.13
N SER A 66 -10.92 -10.88 -0.41
CA SER A 66 -11.35 -10.14 0.79
C SER A 66 -10.32 -10.30 1.91
N ILE A 67 -9.78 -11.52 2.05
CA ILE A 67 -8.83 -11.91 3.08
C ILE A 67 -7.72 -12.77 2.47
N ILE A 68 -6.47 -12.48 2.84
CA ILE A 68 -5.34 -13.40 2.63
C ILE A 68 -4.79 -13.79 4.00
N ALA A 69 -5.06 -15.02 4.41
CA ALA A 69 -4.60 -15.62 5.65
C ALA A 69 -3.23 -16.27 5.47
N ILE A 70 -2.30 -16.00 6.40
CA ILE A 70 -0.96 -16.56 6.42
C ILE A 70 -0.74 -17.33 7.72
N THR A 71 -0.32 -18.58 7.62
CA THR A 71 0.25 -19.36 8.73
C THR A 71 1.76 -19.51 8.55
N GLU A 72 2.46 -19.83 9.64
CA GLU A 72 3.93 -19.83 9.70
C GLU A 72 4.54 -18.51 9.19
N THR A 73 4.05 -17.38 9.70
CA THR A 73 4.63 -16.07 9.38
C THR A 73 6.11 -16.01 9.79
N TRP A 74 6.48 -16.64 10.91
CA TRP A 74 7.77 -16.57 11.59
C TRP A 74 8.19 -15.12 11.89
N LEU A 75 7.21 -14.26 12.15
CA LEU A 75 7.43 -12.90 12.62
C LEU A 75 7.50 -12.87 14.14
N TYR A 76 8.35 -11.97 14.65
CA TYR A 76 8.38 -11.60 16.06
C TYR A 76 7.40 -10.46 16.34
N GLU A 77 6.95 -10.33 17.58
CA GLU A 77 6.01 -9.28 18.01
C GLU A 77 6.52 -7.85 17.73
N ASN A 78 7.85 -7.66 17.82
CA ASN A 78 8.53 -6.39 17.53
C ASN A 78 9.09 -6.28 16.09
N ASP A 79 8.80 -7.22 15.19
CA ASP A 79 9.25 -7.11 13.80
C ASP A 79 8.61 -5.91 13.10
N TYR A 80 9.34 -5.29 12.16
CA TYR A 80 8.80 -4.18 11.37
C TYR A 80 7.84 -4.70 10.30
N THR A 81 6.61 -5.04 10.72
CA THR A 81 5.54 -5.66 9.93
C THR A 81 5.26 -4.97 8.60
N ALA A 82 5.42 -3.65 8.55
CA ALA A 82 5.25 -2.86 7.33
C ALA A 82 6.21 -3.26 6.18
N LEU A 83 7.35 -3.90 6.44
CA LEU A 83 8.18 -4.53 5.39
C LEU A 83 7.39 -5.52 4.52
N TYR A 84 6.36 -6.14 5.10
CA TYR A 84 5.56 -7.20 4.50
C TYR A 84 4.18 -6.70 4.04
N ASN A 85 3.96 -5.39 3.88
CA ASN A 85 2.69 -4.85 3.41
C ASN A 85 2.38 -5.21 1.94
N ILE A 86 1.15 -5.65 1.68
CA ILE A 86 0.63 -5.94 0.33
C ILE A 86 -0.28 -4.77 -0.11
N PRO A 87 -0.09 -4.18 -1.31
CA PRO A 87 -0.88 -3.02 -1.74
C PRO A 87 -2.39 -3.29 -1.76
N ASN A 88 -3.16 -2.35 -1.20
CA ASN A 88 -4.62 -2.42 -0.96
C ASN A 88 -5.05 -3.44 0.11
N TYR A 89 -4.15 -3.88 0.98
CA TYR A 89 -4.47 -4.65 2.18
C TYR A 89 -3.86 -4.02 3.43
N THR A 90 -4.62 -4.07 4.52
CA THR A 90 -4.18 -3.81 5.89
C THR A 90 -3.68 -5.13 6.48
N PHE A 91 -2.43 -5.18 6.94
CA PHE A 91 -1.85 -6.38 7.55
C PHE A 91 -2.00 -6.34 9.07
N VAL A 92 -2.58 -7.40 9.64
CA VAL A 92 -2.63 -7.66 11.08
C VAL A 92 -1.95 -9.01 11.30
N CYS A 93 -1.06 -9.12 12.27
CA CYS A 93 -0.37 -10.37 12.56
C CYS A 93 -0.12 -10.55 14.05
N LYS A 94 -0.08 -11.81 14.48
CA LYS A 94 0.36 -12.22 15.80
C LYS A 94 1.66 -13.01 15.64
N GLY A 95 2.77 -12.38 16.03
CA GLY A 95 4.08 -13.01 16.09
C GLY A 95 4.27 -13.80 17.39
N ARG A 96 5.38 -14.54 17.48
CA ARG A 96 5.87 -15.12 18.75
C ARG A 96 6.93 -14.21 19.37
N SER A 97 7.05 -14.21 20.70
CA SER A 97 8.10 -13.47 21.42
C SER A 97 9.27 -14.35 21.87
N ASP A 98 9.04 -15.66 22.02
CA ASP A 98 9.90 -16.64 22.69
C ASP A 98 10.74 -17.49 21.74
N LYS A 99 10.16 -17.94 20.61
CA LYS A 99 10.76 -18.96 19.73
C LYS A 99 10.53 -18.71 18.25
N ARG A 100 11.48 -19.16 17.43
CA ARG A 100 11.38 -19.14 15.96
C ARG A 100 10.36 -20.17 15.46
N GLY A 101 9.64 -19.82 14.40
CA GLY A 101 8.62 -20.68 13.78
C GLY A 101 7.21 -20.36 14.30
N GLY A 102 6.17 -20.82 13.60
CA GLY A 102 4.78 -20.45 13.89
C GLY A 102 4.46 -18.99 13.51
N GLY A 103 3.50 -18.40 14.20
CA GLY A 103 2.96 -17.08 13.93
C GLY A 103 1.88 -17.09 12.84
N VAL A 104 0.88 -16.22 13.00
CA VAL A 104 -0.28 -16.10 12.10
C VAL A 104 -0.50 -14.66 11.66
N GLY A 105 -1.15 -14.44 10.51
CA GLY A 105 -1.51 -13.12 10.03
C GLY A 105 -2.64 -13.09 9.03
N LEU A 106 -3.34 -11.96 8.98
CA LEU A 106 -4.42 -11.66 8.04
C LEU A 106 -4.06 -10.38 7.29
N TYR A 107 -4.08 -10.44 5.97
CA TYR A 107 -4.22 -9.27 5.12
C TYR A 107 -5.71 -9.06 4.84
N ILE A 108 -6.29 -8.00 5.41
CA ILE A 108 -7.67 -7.60 5.18
C ILE A 108 -7.66 -6.53 4.08
N LYS A 109 -8.44 -6.73 3.01
CA LYS A 109 -8.53 -5.76 1.91
C LYS A 109 -8.95 -4.39 2.44
N SER A 110 -8.16 -3.34 2.20
CA SER A 110 -8.28 -2.03 2.88
C SER A 110 -9.59 -1.27 2.64
N GLU A 111 -10.43 -1.73 1.72
CA GLU A 111 -11.78 -1.19 1.52
C GLU A 111 -12.77 -1.72 2.58
N LEU A 112 -12.47 -2.84 3.23
CA LEU A 112 -13.34 -3.50 4.21
C LEU A 112 -13.24 -2.85 5.58
N GLU A 113 -14.39 -2.64 6.22
CA GLU A 113 -14.47 -2.25 7.63
C GLU A 113 -14.43 -3.49 8.51
N PHE A 114 -13.49 -3.54 9.45
CA PHE A 114 -13.31 -4.68 10.35
C PHE A 114 -12.88 -4.26 11.76
N THR A 115 -13.14 -5.13 12.73
CA THR A 115 -12.59 -5.08 14.09
C THR A 115 -11.81 -6.37 14.37
N ILE A 116 -10.80 -6.30 15.24
CA ILE A 116 -10.06 -7.48 15.70
C ILE A 116 -10.83 -8.12 16.86
N ILE A 117 -10.84 -9.45 16.94
CA ILE A 117 -11.46 -10.20 18.04
C ILE A 117 -10.34 -10.85 18.89
N ASP A 118 -10.02 -10.23 20.01
CA ASP A 118 -8.88 -10.67 20.85
C ASP A 118 -9.22 -11.88 21.75
N ASN A 119 -10.51 -12.13 21.99
CA ASN A 119 -11.03 -13.10 22.97
C ASN A 119 -10.83 -14.60 22.60
N PHE A 120 -10.21 -14.93 21.46
CA PHE A 120 -10.03 -16.30 20.98
C PHE A 120 -8.62 -16.88 21.16
N ASN A 121 -7.83 -16.25 22.03
CA ASN A 121 -6.50 -16.73 22.42
C ASN A 121 -6.56 -17.39 23.80
N ILE A 122 -6.94 -18.67 23.81
CA ILE A 122 -7.25 -19.42 25.03
C ILE A 122 -6.01 -20.09 25.64
N SER A 123 -5.07 -20.55 24.81
CA SER A 123 -3.91 -21.34 25.27
C SER A 123 -2.68 -21.19 24.36
N ASN A 124 -1.57 -21.85 24.73
CA ASN A 124 -0.36 -22.00 23.91
C ASN A 124 -0.46 -23.11 22.84
N GLN A 125 -1.53 -23.92 22.82
CA GLN A 125 -1.73 -25.02 21.86
C GLN A 125 -2.26 -24.54 20.50
N LEU A 126 -2.85 -23.34 20.48
CA LEU A 126 -3.59 -22.77 19.36
C LEU A 126 -3.16 -21.32 19.14
N GLU A 127 -2.52 -21.04 18.00
CA GLU A 127 -2.25 -19.67 17.57
C GLU A 127 -3.37 -19.19 16.67
N SER A 128 -4.06 -18.12 17.06
CA SER A 128 -5.16 -17.57 16.27
C SER A 128 -5.12 -16.06 16.13
N LEU A 129 -5.74 -15.60 15.05
CA LEU A 129 -6.09 -14.21 14.83
C LEU A 129 -7.44 -14.16 14.11
N PHE A 130 -8.39 -13.44 14.69
CA PHE A 130 -9.75 -13.31 14.17
C PHE A 130 -10.11 -11.84 13.95
N VAL A 131 -10.93 -11.60 12.92
CA VAL A 131 -11.55 -10.30 12.65
C VAL A 131 -13.04 -10.46 12.37
N GLU A 132 -13.83 -9.49 12.83
CA GLU A 132 -15.22 -9.32 12.46
C GLU A 132 -15.31 -8.27 11.35
N ILE A 133 -15.93 -8.61 10.24
CA ILE A 133 -16.11 -7.75 9.06
C ILE A 133 -17.57 -7.33 8.99
N ASN A 134 -17.77 -6.00 8.97
CA ASN A 134 -19.10 -5.41 8.83
C ASN A 134 -19.67 -5.76 7.44
N CYS A 135 -20.97 -6.02 7.35
CA CYS A 135 -21.69 -6.15 6.07
C CYS A 135 -22.75 -5.07 5.94
N SER A 136 -23.24 -4.83 4.71
CA SER A 136 -24.23 -3.78 4.43
C SER A 136 -25.66 -4.17 4.83
N GLY A 137 -25.80 -4.86 5.95
CA GLY A 137 -27.03 -5.44 6.50
C GLY A 137 -26.77 -6.09 7.87
N PRO A 138 -27.74 -6.81 8.46
CA PRO A 138 -27.64 -7.30 9.84
C PRO A 138 -26.67 -8.47 10.05
N LYS A 139 -26.22 -9.14 8.97
CA LYS A 139 -25.24 -10.23 9.06
C LYS A 139 -23.84 -9.65 9.29
N LYS A 140 -23.03 -10.31 10.10
CA LYS A 140 -21.60 -10.06 10.20
C LYS A 140 -20.82 -11.27 9.70
N ILE A 141 -19.67 -11.04 9.07
CA ILE A 141 -18.75 -12.11 8.66
C ILE A 141 -17.61 -12.13 9.67
N VAL A 142 -17.45 -13.23 10.41
CA VAL A 142 -16.24 -13.46 11.22
C VAL A 142 -15.30 -14.35 10.43
N THR A 143 -14.03 -13.99 10.41
CA THR A 143 -13.02 -14.81 9.78
C THR A 143 -11.76 -14.84 10.60
N GLY A 144 -11.12 -16.00 10.65
CA GLY A 144 -9.89 -16.18 11.41
C GLY A 144 -8.92 -17.11 10.73
N VAL A 145 -7.65 -16.92 11.09
CA VAL A 145 -6.55 -17.82 10.77
C VAL A 145 -6.14 -18.56 12.04
N ILE A 146 -5.95 -19.87 11.94
CA ILE A 146 -5.45 -20.73 13.01
C ILE A 146 -4.17 -21.43 12.55
N TYR A 147 -3.21 -21.56 13.46
CA TYR A 147 -2.07 -22.45 13.33
C TYR A 147 -1.99 -23.36 14.56
N ARG A 148 -2.05 -24.67 14.34
CA ARG A 148 -1.76 -25.67 15.37
C ARG A 148 -0.29 -26.10 15.21
N PRO A 149 0.60 -25.88 16.20
CA PRO A 149 1.96 -26.38 16.10
C PRO A 149 1.97 -27.92 16.17
N PRO A 150 2.71 -28.63 15.30
CA PRO A 150 2.54 -30.08 15.11
C PRO A 150 2.97 -30.97 16.29
N ARG A 151 3.65 -30.40 17.29
CA ARG A 151 4.15 -31.12 18.48
C ARG A 151 3.25 -31.00 19.71
N GLU A 152 2.26 -30.11 19.67
CA GLU A 152 1.30 -29.93 20.77
C GLU A 152 0.34 -31.13 20.84
N ASP A 153 -0.49 -31.21 21.88
CA ASP A 153 -1.47 -32.30 22.01
C ASP A 153 -2.66 -32.11 21.06
N VAL A 154 -3.24 -33.21 20.57
CA VAL A 154 -4.38 -33.14 19.62
C VAL A 154 -5.67 -32.87 20.37
N ASN A 155 -5.88 -33.50 21.53
CA ASN A 155 -7.13 -33.39 22.28
C ASN A 155 -7.24 -32.03 22.99
N ALA A 156 -6.15 -31.52 23.56
CA ALA A 156 -6.07 -30.17 24.11
C ALA A 156 -6.41 -29.12 23.04
N PHE A 157 -5.83 -29.24 21.85
CA PHE A 157 -6.18 -28.38 20.71
C PHE A 157 -7.66 -28.50 20.30
N ILE A 158 -8.23 -29.71 20.26
CA ILE A 158 -9.65 -29.91 19.93
C ILE A 158 -10.55 -29.23 20.97
N ASN A 159 -10.20 -29.29 22.25
CA ASN A 159 -10.94 -28.61 23.32
C ASN A 159 -10.87 -27.08 23.16
N ASP A 160 -9.66 -26.50 23.04
CA ASP A 160 -9.48 -25.06 22.82
C ASP A 160 -10.22 -24.58 21.55
N PHE A 161 -10.19 -25.39 20.48
CA PHE A 161 -10.90 -25.10 19.25
C PHE A 161 -12.42 -25.22 19.41
N SER A 162 -12.91 -26.16 20.21
CA SER A 162 -14.33 -26.29 20.57
C SER A 162 -14.84 -25.02 21.27
N ASP A 163 -14.04 -24.43 22.17
CA ASP A 163 -14.39 -23.16 22.82
C ASP A 163 -14.43 -21.99 21.84
N VAL A 164 -13.48 -21.93 20.88
CA VAL A 164 -13.51 -20.95 19.78
C VAL A 164 -14.79 -21.12 18.95
N LEU A 165 -15.12 -22.35 18.52
CA LEU A 165 -16.33 -22.63 17.74
C LEU A 165 -17.62 -22.30 18.51
N ASN A 166 -17.66 -22.59 19.81
CA ASN A 166 -18.79 -22.27 20.68
C ASN A 166 -19.08 -20.76 20.68
N ASN A 167 -18.05 -19.95 20.94
CA ASN A 167 -18.19 -18.49 20.95
C ASN A 167 -18.56 -17.92 19.56
N LEU A 168 -18.08 -18.53 18.46
CA LEU A 168 -18.48 -18.14 17.09
C LEU A 168 -19.96 -18.46 16.80
N ASN A 169 -20.52 -19.49 17.46
CA ASN A 169 -21.89 -19.95 17.22
C ASN A 169 -22.96 -19.11 17.94
N VAL A 170 -22.64 -18.55 19.13
CA VAL A 170 -23.57 -17.76 19.98
C VAL A 170 -24.32 -16.69 19.19
N ASP A 171 -23.64 -15.99 18.28
CA ASP A 171 -24.19 -14.83 17.58
C ASP A 171 -24.83 -15.14 16.20
N ARG A 172 -24.92 -16.41 15.79
CA ARG A 172 -25.40 -16.83 14.44
C ARG A 172 -24.71 -16.09 13.27
N LYS A 173 -23.41 -15.81 13.41
CA LYS A 173 -22.60 -15.09 12.41
C LYS A 173 -22.23 -16.00 11.23
N VAL A 174 -21.89 -15.38 10.10
CA VAL A 174 -21.29 -16.08 8.96
C VAL A 174 -19.80 -16.25 9.26
N CYS A 175 -19.33 -17.48 9.43
CA CYS A 175 -17.99 -17.75 9.93
C CYS A 175 -17.11 -18.46 8.89
N PHE A 176 -15.85 -18.05 8.79
CA PHE A 176 -14.83 -18.70 7.98
C PHE A 176 -13.52 -18.85 8.76
N VAL A 177 -13.20 -20.06 9.16
CA VAL A 177 -11.96 -20.39 9.88
C VAL A 177 -11.02 -21.11 8.93
N THR A 178 -9.83 -20.57 8.69
CA THR A 178 -8.83 -21.20 7.82
C THR A 178 -7.51 -21.34 8.55
N GLY A 179 -6.60 -22.18 8.05
CA GLY A 179 -5.36 -22.43 8.77
C GLY A 179 -4.63 -23.67 8.32
N ASP A 180 -3.49 -23.89 8.97
CA ASP A 180 -2.80 -25.18 9.00
C ASP A 180 -3.06 -25.80 10.37
N PHE A 181 -3.88 -26.85 10.36
CA PHE A 181 -4.34 -27.54 11.55
C PHE A 181 -3.41 -28.68 11.95
N ASN A 182 -2.41 -29.05 11.14
CA ASN A 182 -1.52 -30.20 11.39
C ASN A 182 -2.25 -31.50 11.83
N ILE A 183 -3.51 -31.67 11.42
CA ILE A 183 -4.36 -32.85 11.63
C ILE A 183 -4.74 -33.34 10.23
N ASN A 184 -4.32 -34.55 9.86
CA ASN A 184 -4.55 -35.07 8.52
C ASN A 184 -5.97 -35.64 8.42
N LEU A 185 -6.89 -34.94 7.75
CA LEU A 185 -8.28 -35.37 7.59
C LEU A 185 -8.42 -36.69 6.81
N LEU A 186 -7.42 -37.06 6.02
CA LEU A 186 -7.35 -38.35 5.34
C LEU A 186 -6.97 -39.53 6.26
N SER A 187 -6.89 -39.33 7.60
CA SER A 187 -6.46 -40.35 8.56
C SER A 187 -7.45 -40.56 9.73
N ARG A 188 -7.99 -41.78 9.81
CA ARG A 188 -9.20 -42.11 10.62
C ARG A 188 -9.14 -41.85 12.13
N GLN A 189 -7.98 -41.92 12.79
CA GLN A 189 -7.94 -41.83 14.26
C GLN A 189 -8.23 -40.42 14.78
N ASN A 190 -7.46 -39.42 14.35
CA ASN A 190 -7.58 -38.06 14.86
C ASN A 190 -8.55 -37.19 14.04
N ALA A 191 -8.80 -37.54 12.77
CA ALA A 191 -9.79 -36.83 11.95
C ALA A 191 -11.20 -36.96 12.54
N ASN A 192 -11.63 -38.18 12.90
CA ASN A 192 -12.99 -38.44 13.39
C ASN A 192 -13.40 -37.55 14.57
N MET A 193 -12.55 -37.37 15.58
CA MET A 193 -12.89 -36.52 16.73
C MET A 193 -13.01 -35.05 16.33
N PHE A 194 -12.08 -34.56 15.51
CA PHE A 194 -12.06 -33.18 15.04
C PHE A 194 -13.23 -32.86 14.09
N GLU A 195 -13.58 -33.78 13.19
CA GLU A 195 -14.73 -33.69 12.29
C GLU A 195 -16.07 -33.76 13.03
N ASN A 196 -16.16 -34.59 14.08
CA ASN A 196 -17.33 -34.61 14.97
C ASN A 196 -17.50 -33.28 15.71
N THR A 197 -16.42 -32.69 16.24
CA THR A 197 -16.44 -31.36 16.86
C THR A 197 -16.86 -30.27 15.87
N LEU A 198 -16.31 -30.24 14.67
CA LEU A 198 -16.73 -29.31 13.61
C LEU A 198 -18.24 -29.45 13.32
N SER A 199 -18.70 -30.69 13.14
CA SER A 199 -20.10 -31.02 12.83
C SER A 199 -21.05 -30.61 13.95
N SER A 200 -20.67 -30.75 15.23
CA SER A 200 -21.52 -30.33 16.36
C SER A 200 -21.75 -28.82 16.44
N TYR A 201 -20.88 -28.01 15.84
CA TYR A 201 -21.05 -26.55 15.68
C TYR A 201 -21.54 -26.14 14.28
N SER A 202 -22.02 -27.09 13.46
CA SER A 202 -22.44 -26.87 12.06
C SER A 202 -21.34 -26.31 11.13
N PHE A 203 -20.06 -26.54 11.45
CA PHE A 203 -18.94 -26.24 10.54
C PHE A 203 -18.61 -27.45 9.68
N TYR A 204 -18.30 -27.22 8.41
CA TYR A 204 -17.90 -28.25 7.46
C TYR A 204 -16.65 -27.83 6.65
N PRO A 205 -15.81 -28.79 6.18
CA PRO A 205 -14.65 -28.52 5.34
C PRO A 205 -15.04 -28.07 3.92
N VAL A 206 -14.21 -27.20 3.35
CA VAL A 206 -14.32 -26.70 1.96
C VAL A 206 -13.25 -27.32 1.03
N ILE A 207 -12.21 -27.91 1.62
CA ILE A 207 -11.12 -28.60 0.93
C ILE A 207 -11.15 -30.09 1.31
N ASP A 208 -11.13 -30.95 0.30
CA ASP A 208 -11.24 -32.42 0.37
C ASP A 208 -9.96 -33.16 -0.10
N LYS A 209 -9.01 -32.44 -0.74
CA LYS A 209 -7.83 -33.04 -1.39
C LYS A 209 -6.50 -32.56 -0.77
N PRO A 210 -5.41 -33.37 -0.80
CA PRO A 210 -4.15 -33.06 -0.13
C PRO A 210 -3.58 -31.66 -0.41
N THR A 211 -3.30 -30.92 0.66
CA THR A 211 -2.81 -29.53 0.62
C THR A 211 -1.30 -29.42 0.81
N ARG A 212 -0.71 -30.31 1.61
CA ARG A 212 0.75 -30.43 1.76
C ARG A 212 1.27 -31.65 0.98
N ILE A 213 2.16 -31.42 0.00
CA ILE A 213 2.68 -32.47 -0.89
C ILE A 213 4.22 -32.45 -0.94
N THR A 214 4.83 -33.43 -0.29
CA THR A 214 6.28 -33.65 -0.28
C THR A 214 6.68 -34.67 -1.36
N GLU A 215 7.94 -35.16 -1.35
CA GLU A 215 8.37 -36.27 -2.23
C GLU A 215 7.89 -37.64 -1.71
N VAL A 216 7.50 -37.74 -0.44
CA VAL A 216 7.16 -39.01 0.25
C VAL A 216 5.76 -39.04 0.87
N SER A 217 5.05 -37.91 0.93
CA SER A 217 3.76 -37.79 1.61
C SER A 217 2.84 -36.79 0.93
N ALA A 218 1.53 -37.07 0.96
CA ALA A 218 0.46 -36.13 0.62
C ALA A 218 -0.55 -36.13 1.79
N THR A 219 -0.81 -34.96 2.37
CA THR A 219 -1.67 -34.83 3.56
C THR A 219 -2.59 -33.62 3.45
N LEU A 220 -3.83 -33.76 3.92
CA LEU A 220 -4.82 -32.69 4.02
C LEU A 220 -4.79 -32.13 5.44
N ILE A 221 -4.01 -31.07 5.64
CA ILE A 221 -3.82 -30.42 6.95
C ILE A 221 -4.15 -28.92 6.93
N ASP A 222 -4.02 -28.27 5.77
CA ASP A 222 -4.57 -26.94 5.53
C ASP A 222 -6.04 -27.05 5.08
N ASN A 223 -6.97 -26.27 5.67
CA ASN A 223 -8.38 -26.24 5.26
C ASN A 223 -9.04 -24.85 5.43
N ILE A 224 -10.25 -24.71 4.92
CA ILE A 224 -11.19 -23.62 5.19
C ILE A 224 -12.48 -24.27 5.71
N PHE A 225 -12.85 -23.98 6.95
CA PHE A 225 -14.10 -24.40 7.57
C PHE A 225 -15.11 -23.26 7.60
N THR A 226 -16.39 -23.55 7.35
CA THR A 226 -17.47 -22.56 7.39
C THR A 226 -18.81 -23.19 7.75
N ASN A 227 -19.81 -22.36 8.09
CA ASN A 227 -21.10 -22.76 8.65
C ASN A 227 -22.34 -22.37 7.81
N ILE A 228 -22.21 -22.05 6.50
CA ILE A 228 -23.27 -21.31 5.75
C ILE A 228 -23.70 -21.84 4.36
N ASN A 229 -23.22 -23.00 3.92
CA ASN A 229 -23.43 -23.61 2.58
C ASN A 229 -23.07 -22.79 1.30
N SER A 230 -23.10 -21.45 1.29
CA SER A 230 -22.97 -20.60 0.08
C SER A 230 -21.55 -20.42 -0.48
N VAL A 231 -20.63 -21.35 -0.19
CA VAL A 231 -19.34 -21.40 -0.88
C VAL A 231 -19.62 -21.91 -2.31
N THR A 232 -19.47 -21.07 -3.32
CA THR A 232 -19.76 -21.48 -4.69
C THR A 232 -18.60 -22.24 -5.33
N LYS A 233 -17.38 -21.97 -4.85
CA LYS A 233 -16.13 -22.32 -5.55
C LYS A 233 -14.98 -22.50 -4.57
N SER A 234 -14.30 -23.65 -4.61
CA SER A 234 -13.03 -23.88 -3.90
C SER A 234 -11.96 -24.47 -4.81
N THR A 235 -10.69 -24.17 -4.53
CA THR A 235 -9.55 -24.70 -5.31
C THR A 235 -8.24 -24.68 -4.53
N ILE A 236 -7.37 -25.64 -4.85
CA ILE A 236 -5.99 -25.72 -4.35
C ILE A 236 -5.05 -25.29 -5.48
N VAL A 237 -4.33 -24.17 -5.31
CA VAL A 237 -3.47 -23.61 -6.37
C VAL A 237 -2.06 -24.17 -6.25
N ARG A 238 -1.58 -24.90 -7.26
CA ARG A 238 -0.25 -25.54 -7.22
C ARG A 238 0.87 -24.50 -7.34
N THR A 239 1.68 -24.35 -6.28
CA THR A 239 2.83 -23.42 -6.23
C THR A 239 4.10 -24.10 -5.70
N ASP A 240 5.25 -23.40 -5.78
CA ASP A 240 6.58 -23.96 -5.54
C ASP A 240 7.45 -23.15 -4.55
N PHE A 241 6.83 -22.26 -3.77
CA PHE A 241 7.48 -21.44 -2.74
C PHE A 241 7.31 -22.01 -1.32
N SER A 242 6.39 -22.96 -1.15
CA SER A 242 6.13 -23.73 0.08
C SER A 242 5.86 -25.20 -0.30
N ASP A 243 6.01 -26.14 0.63
CA ASP A 243 5.53 -27.52 0.50
C ASP A 243 4.01 -27.65 0.76
N HIS A 244 3.38 -26.57 1.20
CA HIS A 244 1.92 -26.40 1.28
C HIS A 244 1.43 -25.61 0.05
N TYR A 245 0.34 -26.05 -0.55
CA TYR A 245 -0.31 -25.33 -1.64
C TYR A 245 -1.35 -24.34 -1.10
N PRO A 246 -1.36 -23.09 -1.62
CA PRO A 246 -2.42 -22.15 -1.32
C PRO A 246 -3.83 -22.70 -1.59
N ILE A 247 -4.73 -22.49 -0.64
CA ILE A 247 -6.14 -22.88 -0.76
C ILE A 247 -7.02 -21.64 -0.87
N VAL A 248 -8.08 -21.75 -1.68
CA VAL A 248 -9.00 -20.64 -1.97
C VAL A 248 -10.45 -21.10 -1.79
N ALA A 249 -11.25 -20.24 -1.16
CA ALA A 249 -12.71 -20.30 -1.19
C ALA A 249 -13.28 -18.98 -1.71
N ILE A 250 -14.27 -19.06 -2.60
CA ILE A 250 -15.02 -17.93 -3.16
C ILE A 250 -16.49 -18.13 -2.82
N CYS A 251 -17.11 -17.05 -2.31
CA CYS A 251 -18.49 -17.03 -1.84
C CYS A 251 -19.24 -15.88 -2.51
N GLU A 252 -20.43 -16.19 -3.00
CA GLU A 252 -21.33 -15.22 -3.63
C GLU A 252 -22.41 -14.78 -2.63
N ASN A 253 -23.00 -13.61 -2.84
CA ASN A 253 -24.09 -13.05 -2.02
C ASN A 253 -23.72 -12.66 -0.57
N LEU A 254 -22.42 -12.53 -0.25
CA LEU A 254 -21.90 -12.11 1.05
C LEU A 254 -21.30 -10.70 1.00
N ARG A 255 -22.13 -9.67 0.85
CA ARG A 255 -21.68 -8.28 0.59
C ARG A 255 -21.10 -7.58 1.84
N PRO A 256 -19.77 -7.40 1.93
CA PRO A 256 -19.17 -6.70 3.05
C PRO A 256 -19.41 -5.19 2.92
N SER A 257 -19.53 -4.50 4.04
CA SER A 257 -19.51 -3.04 4.08
C SER A 257 -18.13 -2.58 3.64
N ARG A 258 -18.14 -1.76 2.61
CA ARG A 258 -16.97 -1.07 2.13
C ARG A 258 -16.99 0.32 2.73
N SER A 259 -15.92 0.68 3.40
CA SER A 259 -15.69 2.06 3.80
C SER A 259 -15.84 2.95 2.58
N ASN A 260 -16.52 4.09 2.76
CA ASN A 260 -16.52 5.16 1.79
C ASN A 260 -15.14 5.83 1.78
N VAL A 261 -14.13 5.11 1.29
CA VAL A 261 -12.87 5.68 0.81
C VAL A 261 -13.28 6.60 -0.32
N ARG A 262 -13.59 7.85 0.03
CA ARG A 262 -13.91 8.92 -0.92
C ARG A 262 -12.80 8.87 -1.95
N ASN A 263 -13.14 8.53 -3.19
CA ASN A 263 -12.22 8.75 -4.30
C ASN A 263 -11.89 10.23 -4.25
N ILE A 264 -10.70 10.60 -3.78
CA ILE A 264 -10.34 12.01 -3.60
C ILE A 264 -10.25 12.60 -4.99
N THR A 265 -11.34 13.23 -5.41
CA THR A 265 -11.47 13.91 -6.70
C THR A 265 -10.71 15.21 -6.60
N THR A 266 -9.40 15.13 -6.76
CA THR A 266 -8.55 16.32 -6.83
C THR A 266 -8.83 17.03 -8.15
N PHE A 267 -9.16 18.32 -8.08
CA PHE A 267 -9.22 19.19 -9.25
C PHE A 267 -7.84 19.84 -9.45
N LYS A 268 -7.45 20.05 -10.71
CA LYS A 268 -6.24 20.81 -11.06
C LYS A 268 -6.47 21.58 -12.36
N ARG A 269 -5.89 22.76 -12.48
CA ARG A 269 -5.78 23.54 -13.72
C ARG A 269 -5.18 22.70 -14.86
N ASP A 270 -5.89 22.61 -15.98
CA ASP A 270 -5.40 21.98 -17.20
C ASP A 270 -4.33 22.86 -17.86
N THR A 271 -3.09 22.51 -17.58
CA THR A 271 -1.86 23.18 -18.00
C THR A 271 -1.19 22.43 -19.16
N SER A 272 -2.00 21.76 -19.99
CA SER A 272 -1.51 21.08 -21.20
C SER A 272 -0.97 22.07 -22.24
N ILE A 273 -0.09 21.57 -23.11
CA ILE A 273 0.64 22.38 -24.11
C ILE A 273 -0.31 23.25 -24.94
N SER A 274 -1.47 22.73 -25.34
CA SER A 274 -2.48 23.50 -26.09
C SER A 274 -3.10 24.63 -25.27
N LYS A 275 -3.38 24.45 -23.97
CA LYS A 275 -3.95 25.50 -23.12
C LYS A 275 -2.93 26.59 -22.80
N VAL A 276 -1.69 26.20 -22.54
CA VAL A 276 -0.57 27.14 -22.36
C VAL A 276 -0.27 27.88 -23.68
N LEU A 277 -0.41 27.25 -24.84
CA LEU A 277 -0.27 27.93 -26.14
C LEU A 277 -1.35 29.01 -26.33
N ASN A 278 -2.62 28.72 -26.04
CA ASN A 278 -3.69 29.73 -26.09
C ASN A 278 -3.40 30.91 -25.15
N MET A 279 -2.94 30.63 -23.93
CA MET A 279 -2.52 31.66 -22.96
C MET A 279 -1.41 32.57 -23.54
N LYS A 280 -0.41 32.01 -24.23
CA LYS A 280 0.66 32.80 -24.87
C LYS A 280 0.13 33.70 -25.99
N LEU A 281 -0.79 33.19 -26.82
CA LEU A 281 -1.39 33.97 -27.90
C LEU A 281 -2.14 35.19 -27.33
N GLU A 282 -2.90 34.99 -26.26
CA GLU A 282 -3.65 36.07 -25.61
C GLU A 282 -2.73 37.08 -24.89
N LEU A 283 -1.69 36.61 -24.18
CA LEU A 283 -0.67 37.48 -23.58
C LEU A 283 0.06 38.33 -24.63
N ASN A 284 0.34 37.77 -25.81
CA ASN A 284 0.97 38.50 -26.92
C ASN A 284 0.06 39.58 -27.52
N SER A 285 -1.26 39.47 -27.35
CA SER A 285 -2.24 40.50 -27.74
C SER A 285 -2.68 41.40 -26.58
N THR A 286 -2.12 41.22 -25.38
CA THR A 286 -2.49 42.00 -24.20
C THR A 286 -1.77 43.35 -24.22
N ASP A 287 -2.54 44.44 -24.12
CA ASP A 287 -1.97 45.77 -23.87
C ASP A 287 -1.51 45.87 -22.41
N TRP A 288 -0.32 46.43 -22.21
CA TRP A 288 0.34 46.62 -20.91
C TRP A 288 0.57 48.11 -20.57
N GLN A 289 0.08 49.06 -21.38
CA GLN A 289 0.29 50.50 -21.15
C GLN A 289 -0.26 51.00 -19.80
N ASP A 290 -1.31 50.37 -19.28
CA ASP A 290 -1.85 50.65 -17.94
C ASP A 290 -0.98 50.12 -16.79
N VAL A 291 -0.03 49.22 -17.06
CA VAL A 291 1.02 48.77 -16.12
C VAL A 291 2.30 49.59 -16.31
N LEU A 292 2.68 49.86 -17.55
CA LEU A 292 3.91 50.60 -17.93
C LEU A 292 3.81 52.12 -17.75
N GLY A 293 2.59 52.66 -17.65
CA GLY A 293 2.31 54.07 -17.40
C GLY A 293 1.92 54.39 -15.95
N ASP A 294 1.82 53.39 -15.08
CA ASP A 294 1.46 53.58 -13.67
C ASP A 294 2.69 53.99 -12.85
N ASN A 295 2.55 55.09 -12.09
CA ASN A 295 3.61 55.65 -11.26
C ASN A 295 3.71 55.02 -9.86
N ASN A 296 2.85 54.05 -9.55
CA ASN A 296 2.77 53.35 -8.27
C ASN A 296 3.00 51.84 -8.45
N ALA A 297 4.11 51.33 -7.90
CA ALA A 297 4.49 49.92 -8.03
C ALA A 297 3.44 48.92 -7.52
N GLN A 298 2.70 49.25 -6.45
CA GLN A 298 1.66 48.36 -5.90
C GLN A 298 0.44 48.31 -6.82
N SER A 299 0.03 49.45 -7.38
CA SER A 299 -1.06 49.54 -8.36
C SER A 299 -0.69 48.83 -9.66
N ALA A 300 0.50 49.13 -10.22
CA ALA A 300 1.06 48.46 -11.39
C ALA A 300 1.12 46.93 -11.24
N TYR A 301 1.63 46.44 -10.10
CA TYR A 301 1.66 45.00 -9.80
C TYR A 301 0.26 44.40 -9.66
N THR A 302 -0.69 45.11 -9.04
CA THR A 302 -2.07 44.62 -8.87
C THR A 302 -2.77 44.49 -10.23
N THR A 303 -2.63 45.49 -11.10
CA THR A 303 -3.17 45.47 -12.48
C THR A 303 -2.53 44.34 -13.31
N PHE A 304 -1.19 44.22 -13.25
CA PHE A 304 -0.45 43.13 -13.89
C PHE A 304 -0.94 41.76 -13.42
N HIS A 305 -1.02 41.57 -12.10
CA HIS A 305 -1.41 40.30 -11.49
C HIS A 305 -2.82 39.88 -11.87
N ASN A 306 -3.79 40.81 -11.83
CA ASN A 306 -5.16 40.56 -12.23
C ASN A 306 -5.26 40.12 -13.70
N LYS A 307 -4.60 40.84 -14.62
CA LYS A 307 -4.55 40.46 -16.05
C LYS A 307 -3.98 39.06 -16.27
N ILE A 308 -2.85 38.75 -15.64
CA ILE A 308 -2.20 37.44 -15.72
C ILE A 308 -3.14 36.34 -15.22
N CYS A 309 -3.75 36.53 -14.04
CA CYS A 309 -4.65 35.56 -13.41
C CYS A 309 -5.93 35.37 -14.25
N ASP A 310 -6.53 36.42 -14.80
CA ASP A 310 -7.73 36.30 -15.63
C ASP A 310 -7.47 35.59 -16.96
N ILE A 311 -6.34 35.86 -17.61
CA ILE A 311 -5.92 35.13 -18.82
C ILE A 311 -5.60 33.66 -18.48
N PHE A 312 -4.91 33.39 -17.37
CA PHE A 312 -4.64 32.04 -16.89
C PHE A 312 -5.92 31.26 -16.59
N HIS A 313 -6.86 31.87 -15.86
CA HIS A 313 -8.10 31.24 -15.44
C HIS A 313 -9.03 30.90 -16.60
N ARG A 314 -9.09 31.75 -17.64
CA ARG A 314 -9.87 31.50 -18.86
C ARG A 314 -9.25 30.42 -19.75
N ASN A 315 -7.92 30.41 -19.90
CA ASN A 315 -7.24 29.46 -20.80
C ASN A 315 -6.98 28.09 -20.16
N CYS A 316 -6.67 28.06 -18.87
CA CYS A 316 -6.40 26.84 -18.10
C CYS A 316 -7.57 26.54 -17.15
N PRO A 317 -8.66 25.89 -17.60
CA PRO A 317 -9.79 25.57 -16.74
C PRO A 317 -9.46 24.48 -15.71
N MET A 318 -10.23 24.40 -14.64
CA MET A 318 -10.15 23.31 -13.67
C MET A 318 -10.63 21.98 -14.26
N ARG A 319 -9.84 20.92 -14.10
CA ARG A 319 -10.17 19.56 -14.53
C ARG A 319 -10.11 18.58 -13.37
N GLN A 320 -11.11 17.69 -13.30
CA GLN A 320 -11.11 16.57 -12.37
C GLN A 320 -10.02 15.56 -12.75
N ILE A 321 -9.17 15.18 -11.79
CA ILE A 321 -8.18 14.12 -11.96
C ILE A 321 -8.70 12.85 -11.27
N LYS A 322 -8.86 11.78 -12.06
CA LYS A 322 -9.01 10.43 -11.53
C LYS A 322 -7.62 9.87 -11.24
N HIS A 323 -7.26 9.79 -9.96
CA HIS A 323 -6.08 9.03 -9.54
C HIS A 323 -6.29 7.57 -9.91
N LYS A 324 -5.53 7.05 -10.88
CA LYS A 324 -5.41 5.61 -11.03
C LYS A 324 -4.81 5.09 -9.72
N LYS A 325 -5.48 4.13 -9.06
CA LYS A 325 -4.91 3.42 -7.90
C LYS A 325 -3.53 2.92 -8.32
N ASN A 326 -2.48 3.58 -7.83
CA ASN A 326 -1.12 3.19 -8.09
C ASN A 326 -0.86 1.90 -7.30
N LEU A 327 -1.28 0.77 -7.88
CA LEU A 327 -0.65 -0.52 -7.61
C LEU A 327 0.84 -0.27 -7.66
N GLN A 328 1.46 -0.33 -6.49
CA GLN A 328 2.85 0.07 -6.31
C GLN A 328 3.70 -0.93 -7.09
N LYS A 329 3.97 -0.61 -8.35
CA LYS A 329 4.89 -1.36 -9.20
C LYS A 329 6.23 -1.26 -8.50
N SER A 330 6.59 -2.32 -7.77
CA SER A 330 7.97 -2.64 -7.41
C SER A 330 8.70 -2.70 -8.74
N SER A 331 9.30 -1.58 -9.15
CA SER A 331 9.50 -1.29 -10.58
C SER A 331 10.58 -2.14 -11.23
N TRP A 332 11.26 -2.96 -10.43
CA TRP A 332 12.13 -4.06 -10.84
C TRP A 332 11.37 -5.30 -11.37
N ILE A 333 10.09 -5.53 -11.04
CA ILE A 333 9.28 -6.62 -11.62
C ILE A 333 8.75 -6.17 -12.99
N THR A 334 9.54 -6.47 -14.03
CA THR A 334 9.18 -6.18 -15.43
C THR A 334 8.17 -7.18 -15.98
N SER A 335 7.54 -6.84 -17.11
CA SER A 335 6.68 -7.76 -17.87
C SER A 335 7.42 -9.03 -18.33
N GLY A 336 8.73 -8.93 -18.62
CA GLY A 336 9.58 -10.08 -18.94
C GLY A 336 9.79 -11.02 -17.75
N ILE A 337 9.95 -10.47 -16.54
CA ILE A 337 10.01 -11.26 -15.30
C ILE A 337 8.67 -11.94 -15.04
N LEU A 338 7.53 -11.24 -15.20
CA LEU A 338 6.21 -11.85 -15.06
C LEU A 338 5.95 -12.98 -16.06
N LYS A 339 6.31 -12.81 -17.34
CA LYS A 339 6.28 -13.89 -18.35
C LYS A 339 7.14 -15.08 -17.93
N SER A 340 8.33 -14.82 -17.38
CA SER A 340 9.23 -15.86 -16.90
C SER A 340 8.67 -16.59 -15.67
N ILE A 341 8.04 -15.89 -14.72
CA ILE A 341 7.34 -16.49 -13.58
C ILE A 341 6.22 -17.43 -14.05
N ARG A 342 5.37 -16.98 -14.99
CA ARG A 342 4.36 -17.84 -15.61
C ARG A 342 4.98 -19.08 -16.25
N ARG A 343 6.06 -18.94 -17.03
CA ARG A 343 6.78 -20.08 -17.62
C ARG A 343 7.34 -21.05 -16.57
N LYS A 344 7.88 -20.56 -15.45
CA LYS A 344 8.31 -21.40 -14.31
C LYS A 344 7.13 -22.20 -13.76
N ASN A 345 5.96 -21.57 -13.61
CA ASN A 345 4.77 -22.21 -13.06
C ASN A 345 4.23 -23.31 -13.99
N VAL A 346 4.19 -23.06 -15.31
CA VAL A 346 3.85 -24.11 -16.31
C VAL A 346 4.83 -25.29 -16.23
N LEU A 347 6.14 -25.04 -16.16
CA LEU A 347 7.14 -26.10 -16.02
C LEU A 347 6.98 -26.88 -14.70
N TYR A 348 6.55 -26.22 -13.63
CA TYR A 348 6.27 -26.85 -12.35
C TYR A 348 5.01 -27.73 -12.40
N SER A 349 3.92 -27.27 -13.03
CA SER A 349 2.72 -28.08 -13.29
C SER A 349 3.07 -29.34 -14.09
N SER A 350 3.83 -29.20 -15.19
CA SER A 350 4.27 -30.36 -15.98
C SER A 350 5.16 -31.33 -15.21
N TYR A 351 6.02 -30.82 -14.30
CA TYR A 351 6.81 -31.68 -13.41
C TYR A 351 5.94 -32.42 -12.37
N LYS A 352 4.91 -31.77 -11.81
CA LYS A 352 4.02 -32.41 -10.84
C LYS A 352 3.06 -33.42 -11.47
N GLN A 353 2.62 -33.19 -12.71
CA GLN A 353 1.83 -34.14 -13.52
C GLN A 353 2.68 -35.31 -14.03
N SER A 354 3.93 -35.06 -14.41
CA SER A 354 4.85 -36.05 -14.95
C SER A 354 6.25 -35.86 -14.35
N PRO A 355 6.57 -36.52 -13.21
CA PRO A 355 7.78 -36.31 -12.42
C PRO A 355 9.03 -37.00 -13.00
N THR A 356 9.21 -36.90 -14.33
CA THR A 356 10.42 -37.42 -15.00
C THR A 356 11.66 -36.62 -14.62
N TYR A 357 12.83 -37.26 -14.67
CA TYR A 357 14.13 -36.61 -14.48
C TYR A 357 14.31 -35.39 -15.40
N HIS A 358 13.89 -35.51 -16.67
CA HIS A 358 13.91 -34.42 -17.65
C HIS A 358 13.04 -33.23 -17.21
N ASN A 359 11.79 -33.45 -16.78
CA ASN A 359 10.91 -32.37 -16.33
C ASN A 359 11.43 -31.72 -15.04
N SER A 360 11.95 -32.52 -14.10
CA SER A 360 12.58 -32.04 -12.87
C SER A 360 13.78 -31.13 -13.16
N LEU A 361 14.71 -31.57 -14.02
CA LEU A 361 15.86 -30.76 -14.46
C LEU A 361 15.43 -29.48 -15.16
N ARG A 362 14.46 -29.55 -16.08
CA ARG A 362 13.98 -28.40 -16.85
C ARG A 362 13.36 -27.32 -15.94
N TYR A 363 12.55 -27.74 -14.97
CA TYR A 363 11.99 -26.85 -13.96
C TYR A 363 13.07 -26.28 -13.02
N ARG A 364 13.92 -27.13 -12.42
CA ARG A 364 14.98 -26.70 -11.48
C ARG A 364 15.96 -25.72 -12.12
N SER A 365 16.44 -26.02 -13.33
CA SER A 365 17.37 -25.15 -14.07
C SER A 365 16.73 -23.81 -14.46
N PHE A 366 15.46 -23.81 -14.88
CA PHE A 366 14.74 -22.57 -15.19
C PHE A 366 14.48 -21.72 -13.94
N LYS A 367 14.08 -22.36 -12.82
CA LYS A 367 13.88 -21.69 -11.52
C LYS A 367 15.15 -20.99 -11.05
N ASN A 368 16.29 -21.69 -11.03
CA ASN A 368 17.56 -21.12 -10.57
C ASN A 368 18.03 -19.93 -11.44
N LYS A 369 17.85 -20.03 -12.77
CA LYS A 369 18.09 -18.91 -13.70
C LYS A 369 17.16 -17.72 -13.39
N LEU A 370 15.87 -17.96 -13.19
CA LEU A 370 14.89 -16.92 -12.88
C LEU A 370 15.17 -16.22 -11.53
N THR A 371 15.49 -16.97 -10.47
CA THR A 371 15.91 -16.41 -9.17
C THR A 371 17.11 -15.48 -9.34
N THR A 372 18.09 -15.87 -10.16
CA THR A 372 19.27 -15.05 -10.45
C THR A 372 18.90 -13.75 -11.20
N VAL A 373 18.03 -13.84 -12.21
CA VAL A 373 17.53 -12.68 -12.98
C VAL A 373 16.74 -11.73 -12.08
N VAL A 374 15.85 -12.26 -11.24
CA VAL A 374 15.06 -11.48 -10.26
C VAL A 374 15.98 -10.73 -9.29
N ARG A 375 16.99 -11.41 -8.72
CA ARG A 375 17.95 -10.79 -7.79
C ARG A 375 18.70 -9.64 -8.47
N LYS A 376 19.24 -9.87 -9.68
CA LYS A 376 19.97 -8.84 -10.45
C LYS A 376 19.08 -7.67 -10.86
N ALA A 377 17.81 -7.91 -11.20
CA ALA A 377 16.87 -6.85 -11.55
C ALA A 377 16.53 -5.94 -10.35
N LYS A 378 16.33 -6.54 -9.17
CA LYS A 378 16.10 -5.82 -7.90
C LYS A 378 17.32 -4.97 -7.52
N GLU A 379 18.52 -5.57 -7.60
CA GLU A 379 19.81 -4.91 -7.35
C GLU A 379 20.05 -3.71 -8.28
N LEU A 380 19.94 -3.92 -9.61
CA LEU A 380 20.14 -2.88 -10.62
C LEU A 380 19.15 -1.72 -10.48
N TYR A 381 17.88 -2.02 -10.17
CA TYR A 381 16.85 -0.99 -9.98
C TYR A 381 17.19 -0.03 -8.83
N TYR A 382 17.52 -0.57 -7.64
CA TYR A 382 17.84 0.28 -6.50
C TYR A 382 19.18 0.99 -6.66
N LYS A 383 20.18 0.32 -7.26
CA LYS A 383 21.46 0.96 -7.62
C LYS A 383 21.22 2.20 -8.51
N ASN A 384 20.52 2.04 -9.62
CA ASN A 384 20.20 3.13 -10.53
C ASN A 384 19.38 4.24 -9.85
N TYR A 385 18.42 3.89 -8.99
CA TYR A 385 17.63 4.86 -8.24
C TYR A 385 18.50 5.72 -7.32
N PHE A 386 19.40 5.11 -6.54
CA PHE A 386 20.26 5.88 -5.64
C PHE A 386 21.34 6.65 -6.40
N ASP A 387 21.96 6.05 -7.43
CA ASP A 387 22.96 6.72 -8.28
C ASP A 387 22.41 7.99 -8.93
N GLN A 388 21.19 7.95 -9.48
CA GLN A 388 20.53 9.12 -10.10
C GLN A 388 20.13 10.22 -9.09
N ASN A 389 20.08 9.92 -7.79
CA ASN A 389 19.57 10.83 -6.77
C ASN A 389 20.60 11.18 -5.69
N LYS A 390 21.90 10.87 -5.91
CA LYS A 390 23.02 11.16 -4.98
C LYS A 390 23.05 12.59 -4.43
N ALA A 391 22.75 13.59 -5.25
CA ALA A 391 22.72 15.00 -4.83
C ALA A 391 21.40 15.45 -4.17
N ASN A 392 20.39 14.57 -4.07
CA ASN A 392 19.05 14.92 -3.59
C ASN A 392 18.68 14.09 -2.35
N SER A 393 19.09 14.60 -1.18
CA SER A 393 18.84 13.98 0.13
C SER A 393 17.37 13.60 0.35
N LYS A 394 16.42 14.46 -0.04
CA LYS A 394 14.97 14.19 0.07
C LYS A 394 14.56 12.96 -0.74
N LYS A 395 15.10 12.76 -1.94
CA LYS A 395 14.84 11.56 -2.75
C LYS A 395 15.57 10.32 -2.24
N ILE A 396 16.80 10.45 -1.70
CA ILE A 396 17.49 9.34 -1.05
C ILE A 396 16.64 8.82 0.12
N TRP A 397 16.21 9.71 1.02
CA TRP A 397 15.32 9.36 2.14
C TRP A 397 13.96 8.83 1.67
N SER A 398 13.39 9.36 0.59
CA SER A 398 12.18 8.79 -0.03
C SER A 398 12.38 7.36 -0.53
N GLY A 399 13.53 7.05 -1.13
CA GLY A 399 13.90 5.70 -1.54
C GLY A 399 14.08 4.75 -0.37
N ILE A 400 14.82 5.16 0.66
CA ILE A 400 15.02 4.40 1.90
C ILE A 400 13.66 4.11 2.58
N ASN A 401 12.82 5.14 2.75
CA ASN A 401 11.50 5.00 3.35
C ASN A 401 10.55 4.14 2.49
N SER A 402 10.73 4.09 1.16
CA SER A 402 10.00 3.17 0.29
C SER A 402 10.50 1.72 0.34
N ILE A 403 11.78 1.47 0.63
CA ILE A 403 12.32 0.12 0.85
C ILE A 403 11.85 -0.41 2.21
N LEU A 404 11.93 0.45 3.22
CA LEU A 404 11.53 0.14 4.58
C LEU A 404 10.01 0.25 4.79
N ASN A 405 9.21 0.59 3.77
CA ASN A 405 7.77 0.86 3.86
C ASN A 405 7.32 1.84 4.98
N ARG A 406 8.24 2.71 5.44
CA ARG A 406 8.01 3.73 6.49
C ARG A 406 6.99 4.80 6.11
N GLY A 407 6.59 4.88 4.84
CA GLY A 407 5.55 5.78 4.35
C GLY A 407 4.12 5.20 4.38
N PHE A 408 3.93 3.98 4.91
CA PHE A 408 2.64 3.29 5.01
C PHE A 408 2.12 3.16 6.46
N SER A 409 2.55 4.03 7.37
CA SER A 409 1.77 4.27 8.59
C SER A 409 0.35 4.64 8.17
N ASN A 410 -0.67 3.97 8.75
CA ASN A 410 -2.07 4.32 8.52
C ASN A 410 -2.27 5.83 8.64
N THR A 411 -3.04 6.41 7.74
CA THR A 411 -3.28 7.87 7.61
C THR A 411 -4.03 8.51 8.80
N ASN A 412 -4.10 7.80 9.92
CA ASN A 412 -4.68 8.27 11.18
C ASN A 412 -3.65 9.05 12.02
N ASP A 413 -2.35 8.81 11.81
CA ASP A 413 -1.30 9.70 12.31
C ASP A 413 -0.84 10.65 11.21
N THR A 414 -1.71 11.61 10.86
CA THR A 414 -1.19 12.81 10.21
C THR A 414 -0.42 13.56 11.30
N GLY A 415 0.89 13.78 11.09
CA GLY A 415 1.81 14.37 12.07
C GLY A 415 1.54 15.83 12.44
N ILE A 416 0.32 16.29 12.22
CA ILE A 416 -0.25 17.59 12.58
C ILE A 416 -1.63 17.39 13.23
N SER A 417 -2.51 16.51 12.72
CA SER A 417 -3.83 16.27 13.36
C SER A 417 -3.70 15.80 14.80
N GLY A 418 -2.79 14.86 15.10
CA GLY A 418 -2.57 14.38 16.48
C GLY A 418 -2.13 15.43 17.50
N LYS A 419 -1.81 16.66 17.06
CA LYS A 419 -1.52 17.82 17.93
C LYS A 419 -2.48 19.00 17.73
N LEU A 420 -3.18 19.10 16.61
CA LEU A 420 -4.19 20.16 16.36
C LEU A 420 -5.61 19.75 16.79
N THR A 421 -5.92 18.45 16.82
CA THR A 421 -7.15 17.94 17.42
C THR A 421 -6.79 17.32 18.76
N ASP A 422 -6.95 18.09 19.83
CA ASP A 422 -7.25 17.46 21.12
C ASP A 422 -8.53 16.64 20.94
N LYS A 423 -8.59 15.44 21.54
CA LYS A 423 -9.61 14.42 21.23
C LYS A 423 -11.06 14.82 21.60
N GLN A 424 -11.25 16.02 22.14
CA GLN A 424 -12.53 16.58 22.56
C GLN A 424 -13.12 17.58 21.55
N ASN A 425 -12.37 18.09 20.58
CA ASN A 425 -12.82 19.16 19.67
C ASN A 425 -13.14 18.68 18.26
N ASP A 426 -14.25 19.16 17.71
CA ASP A 426 -14.74 18.81 16.37
C ASP A 426 -13.74 19.25 15.26
N PRO A 427 -13.17 18.32 14.48
CA PRO A 427 -12.22 18.64 13.41
C PRO A 427 -12.82 19.42 12.23
N ASN A 428 -14.15 19.66 12.20
CA ASN A 428 -14.80 20.49 11.19
C ASN A 428 -14.76 21.99 11.51
N ASN A 429 -14.36 22.42 12.72
CA ASN A 429 -14.26 23.84 13.05
C ASN A 429 -12.94 24.43 12.53
N ILE A 430 -13.03 25.05 11.34
CA ILE A 430 -11.91 25.68 10.62
C ILE A 430 -11.20 26.73 11.49
N GLN A 431 -11.92 27.51 12.31
CA GLN A 431 -11.32 28.55 13.14
C GLN A 431 -10.45 27.97 14.27
N ILE A 432 -10.92 26.90 14.92
CA ILE A 432 -10.14 26.21 15.95
C ILE A 432 -8.88 25.58 15.33
N CYS A 433 -9.01 24.97 14.14
CA CYS A 433 -7.85 24.43 13.43
C CYS A 433 -6.83 25.51 13.05
N ALA A 434 -7.29 26.68 12.61
CA ALA A 434 -6.43 27.82 12.25
C ALA A 434 -5.71 28.40 13.48
N ASN A 435 -6.41 28.57 14.60
CA ASN A 435 -5.82 29.05 15.85
C ASN A 435 -4.77 28.07 16.37
N ASN A 436 -5.09 26.78 16.48
CA ASN A 436 -4.14 25.76 16.95
C ASN A 436 -2.90 25.65 16.03
N PHE A 437 -3.08 25.85 14.71
CA PHE A 437 -1.96 25.90 13.76
C PHE A 437 -1.09 27.13 14.00
N ASN A 438 -1.70 28.30 14.18
CA ASN A 438 -1.00 29.54 14.51
C ASN A 438 -0.20 29.39 15.82
N ASP A 439 -0.83 28.91 16.89
CA ASP A 439 -0.22 28.73 18.22
C ASP A 439 0.96 27.76 18.18
N PHE A 440 0.91 26.72 17.34
CA PHE A 440 2.05 25.86 17.10
C PHE A 440 3.22 26.60 16.43
N PHE A 441 2.97 27.37 15.38
CA PHE A 441 4.05 28.05 14.65
C PHE A 441 4.60 29.29 15.35
N THR A 442 3.82 29.97 16.19
CA THR A 442 4.33 31.05 17.06
C THR A 442 5.17 30.48 18.20
N SER A 443 4.70 29.44 18.89
CA SER A 443 5.39 28.88 20.06
C SER A 443 6.56 27.94 19.74
N ILE A 444 6.68 27.40 18.51
CA ILE A 444 7.76 26.45 18.19
C ILE A 444 9.16 27.08 18.30
N GLY A 445 9.30 28.37 18.00
CA GLY A 445 10.56 29.10 18.13
C GLY A 445 11.07 29.11 19.57
N GLU A 446 10.22 29.52 20.51
CA GLU A 446 10.52 29.56 21.94
C GLU A 446 10.73 28.14 22.52
N ASN A 447 9.90 27.17 22.11
CA ASN A 447 10.00 25.77 22.51
C ASN A 447 11.25 25.03 21.98
N LEU A 448 11.90 25.57 20.93
CA LEU A 448 13.19 25.09 20.42
C LEU A 448 14.34 25.86 21.07
N ALA A 449 14.24 27.19 21.17
CA ALA A 449 15.25 28.04 21.82
C ALA A 449 15.50 27.63 23.27
N SER A 450 14.44 27.36 24.05
CA SER A 450 14.53 26.86 25.44
C SER A 450 15.19 25.49 25.59
N LYS A 451 15.33 24.71 24.51
CA LYS A 451 16.02 23.41 24.49
C LYS A 451 17.46 23.50 23.99
N ILE A 452 17.85 24.65 23.44
CA ILE A 452 19.23 24.94 23.07
C ILE A 452 19.90 25.51 24.32
N GLY A 453 20.96 24.85 24.80
CA GLY A 453 21.74 25.34 25.93
C GLY A 453 22.34 26.72 25.64
N ALA A 454 22.56 27.52 26.68
CA ALA A 454 23.15 28.85 26.53
C ALA A 454 24.48 28.76 25.76
N PRO A 455 24.69 29.60 24.72
CA PRO A 455 25.90 29.52 23.90
C PRO A 455 27.13 29.86 24.74
N THR A 456 28.16 29.00 24.66
CA THR A 456 29.42 29.19 25.41
C THR A 456 30.24 30.39 24.95
N ASN A 457 30.03 30.84 23.71
CA ASN A 457 30.75 31.94 23.09
C ASN A 457 29.78 33.06 22.67
N ASN A 458 30.17 34.31 22.89
CA ASN A 458 29.43 35.49 22.43
C ASN A 458 29.39 35.53 20.88
N PHE A 459 28.30 36.00 20.29
CA PHE A 459 28.16 36.15 18.83
C PHE A 459 29.27 37.03 18.21
N HIS A 460 29.81 38.01 18.97
CA HIS A 460 30.99 38.79 18.57
C HIS A 460 32.26 37.96 18.33
N SER A 461 32.36 36.73 18.83
CA SER A 461 33.49 35.84 18.50
C SER A 461 33.45 35.27 17.07
N TYR A 462 32.28 35.31 16.42
CA TYR A 462 32.09 34.89 15.03
C TYR A 462 32.01 36.09 14.07
N LEU A 463 31.64 37.27 14.58
CA LEU A 463 31.77 38.53 13.88
C LEU A 463 33.20 39.06 14.07
N SER A 464 34.14 38.59 13.26
CA SER A 464 35.36 39.35 13.00
C SER A 464 35.00 40.78 12.57
N ASP A 465 35.82 41.77 12.90
CA ASP A 465 35.65 43.16 12.43
C ASP A 465 35.83 43.24 10.90
N VAL A 466 34.78 42.85 10.16
CA VAL A 466 34.74 42.98 8.71
C VAL A 466 34.56 44.45 8.41
N ASN A 467 35.65 45.09 7.99
CA ASN A 467 35.62 46.41 7.37
C ASN A 467 34.95 46.26 5.99
N ILE A 468 33.62 46.25 5.97
CA ILE A 468 32.81 46.10 4.74
C ILE A 468 33.02 47.34 3.87
N GLN A 469 33.98 47.25 2.94
CA GLN A 469 34.17 48.27 1.91
C GLN A 469 33.17 48.13 0.75
N ASP A 470 32.47 47.01 0.66
CA ASP A 470 31.42 46.75 -0.32
C ASP A 470 30.16 47.55 0.03
N THR A 471 30.00 48.72 -0.59
CA THR A 471 28.76 49.50 -0.51
C THR A 471 27.63 48.78 -1.25
N PHE A 472 26.48 48.64 -0.59
CA PHE A 472 25.28 48.09 -1.22
C PHE A 472 24.70 49.09 -2.24
N ILE A 473 24.98 48.85 -3.52
CA ILE A 473 24.49 49.65 -4.65
C ILE A 473 23.40 48.85 -5.37
N LEU A 474 22.23 49.47 -5.52
CA LEU A 474 21.15 48.95 -6.37
C LEU A 474 21.38 49.42 -7.80
N HIS A 475 21.47 48.47 -8.74
CA HIS A 475 21.51 48.75 -10.17
C HIS A 475 20.09 48.73 -10.78
N PRO A 476 19.85 49.40 -11.92
CA PRO A 476 18.62 49.27 -12.68
C PRO A 476 18.38 47.81 -13.10
N VAL A 477 17.13 47.35 -13.02
CA VAL A 477 16.78 45.95 -13.34
C VAL A 477 16.80 45.76 -14.85
N SER A 478 17.50 44.73 -15.33
CA SER A 478 17.51 44.40 -16.76
C SER A 478 16.50 43.32 -17.12
N ARG A 479 16.00 43.37 -18.36
CA ARG A 479 15.10 42.36 -18.94
C ARG A 479 15.73 40.96 -18.90
N GLU A 480 17.02 40.89 -19.23
CA GLU A 480 17.82 39.67 -19.28
C GLU A 480 18.04 39.06 -17.89
N GLU A 481 18.19 39.91 -16.86
CA GLU A 481 18.26 39.48 -15.46
C GLU A 481 16.95 38.84 -15.01
N VAL A 482 15.80 39.48 -15.26
CA VAL A 482 14.47 38.93 -14.93
C VAL A 482 14.23 37.58 -15.62
N ILE A 483 14.59 37.47 -16.91
CA ILE A 483 14.55 36.21 -17.66
C ILE A 483 15.43 35.15 -17.00
N THR A 484 16.68 35.49 -16.67
CA THR A 484 17.65 34.57 -16.07
C THR A 484 17.16 34.06 -14.71
N ILE A 485 16.63 34.95 -13.86
CA ILE A 485 16.04 34.61 -12.57
C ILE A 485 14.86 33.66 -12.76
N ILE A 486 13.89 33.97 -13.64
CA ILE A 486 12.72 33.13 -13.89
C ILE A 486 13.13 31.73 -14.39
N TYR A 487 14.09 31.63 -15.30
CA TYR A 487 14.59 30.34 -15.79
C TYR A 487 15.41 29.57 -14.74
N SER A 488 16.04 30.24 -13.77
CA SER A 488 16.73 29.58 -12.65
C SER A 488 15.78 28.90 -11.66
N LEU A 489 14.53 29.37 -11.54
CA LEU A 489 13.57 28.84 -10.57
C LEU A 489 13.34 27.33 -10.75
N PRO A 490 13.29 26.52 -9.67
CA PRO A 490 13.05 25.09 -9.80
C PRO A 490 11.62 24.83 -10.32
N CYS A 491 11.47 23.97 -11.34
CA CYS A 491 10.16 23.56 -11.88
C CYS A 491 9.40 22.66 -10.88
N LYS A 492 8.82 23.30 -9.86
CA LYS A 492 7.94 22.67 -8.86
C LYS A 492 6.50 22.67 -9.38
N LYS A 493 5.72 21.66 -8.99
CA LYS A 493 4.28 21.53 -9.31
C LYS A 493 3.36 22.22 -8.29
N SER A 494 3.92 22.76 -7.22
CA SER A 494 3.23 23.66 -6.29
C SER A 494 3.13 25.05 -6.91
N SER A 495 1.95 25.64 -6.89
CA SER A 495 1.68 27.03 -7.21
C SER A 495 1.70 27.91 -5.96
N GLY A 496 1.62 29.23 -6.14
CA GLY A 496 1.23 30.16 -5.08
C GLY A 496 -0.29 30.17 -4.87
N TYR A 497 -0.79 31.24 -4.23
CA TYR A 497 -2.22 31.55 -4.11
C TYR A 497 -2.87 31.85 -5.48
N ASP A 498 -2.04 32.15 -6.48
CA ASP A 498 -2.36 32.51 -7.86
C ASP A 498 -2.61 31.29 -8.78
N GLU A 499 -2.47 30.07 -8.26
CA GLU A 499 -2.54 28.81 -9.00
C GLU A 499 -1.50 28.65 -10.15
N ILE A 500 -0.61 29.62 -10.35
CA ILE A 500 0.44 29.61 -11.37
C ILE A 500 1.67 28.87 -10.82
N THR A 501 2.26 28.02 -11.65
CA THR A 501 3.47 27.26 -11.27
C THR A 501 4.69 27.81 -12.00
N ASN A 502 5.88 27.64 -11.43
CA ASN A 502 7.16 28.02 -12.06
C ASN A 502 7.32 27.44 -13.49
N ASP A 503 6.69 26.28 -13.75
CA ASP A 503 6.66 25.64 -15.08
C ASP A 503 5.87 26.47 -16.10
N VAL A 504 4.67 26.94 -15.71
CA VAL A 504 3.85 27.86 -16.51
C VAL A 504 4.54 29.21 -16.66
N LEU A 505 5.10 29.76 -15.56
CA LEU A 505 5.80 31.04 -15.54
C LEU A 505 6.94 31.08 -16.57
N LYS A 506 7.77 30.04 -16.62
CA LYS A 506 8.84 29.90 -17.64
C LYS A 506 8.33 29.82 -19.07
N HIS A 507 7.13 29.26 -19.28
CA HIS A 507 6.53 29.21 -20.60
C HIS A 507 5.97 30.56 -21.07
N ILE A 508 5.54 31.43 -20.14
CA ILE A 508 5.00 32.76 -20.47
C ILE A 508 6.01 33.91 -20.30
N CYS A 509 7.18 33.65 -19.71
CA CYS A 509 8.23 34.62 -19.37
C CYS A 509 8.42 35.73 -20.42
N ASN A 510 8.66 35.37 -21.67
CA ASN A 510 8.95 36.33 -22.75
C ASN A 510 7.81 37.31 -23.09
N TYR A 511 6.57 37.03 -22.66
CA TYR A 511 5.39 37.88 -22.89
C TYR A 511 5.06 38.78 -21.69
N ILE A 512 5.74 38.57 -20.56
CA ILE A 512 5.43 39.22 -19.27
C ILE A 512 6.67 39.89 -18.66
N VAL A 513 7.86 39.69 -19.26
CA VAL A 513 9.13 40.22 -18.76
C VAL A 513 9.15 41.75 -18.75
N ASP A 514 8.59 42.40 -19.76
CA ASP A 514 8.63 43.86 -19.90
C ASP A 514 7.86 44.58 -18.77
N PRO A 515 6.59 44.25 -18.46
CA PRO A 515 5.90 44.80 -17.28
C PRO A 515 6.54 44.37 -15.95
N LEU A 516 7.08 43.14 -15.84
CA LEU A 516 7.80 42.72 -14.61
C LEU A 516 9.07 43.53 -14.36
N THR A 517 9.87 43.78 -15.39
CA THR A 517 11.11 44.56 -15.31
C THR A 517 10.80 45.98 -14.83
N HIS A 518 9.77 46.60 -15.41
CA HIS A 518 9.27 47.92 -15.01
C HIS A 518 8.81 47.97 -13.55
N ILE A 519 8.03 46.99 -13.10
CA ILE A 519 7.57 46.89 -11.69
C ILE A 519 8.77 46.75 -10.74
N PHE A 520 9.72 45.87 -11.04
CA PHE A 520 10.90 45.67 -10.18
C PHE A 520 11.81 46.89 -10.15
N GLU A 521 12.05 47.54 -11.29
CA GLU A 521 12.79 48.80 -11.38
C GLU A 521 12.12 49.89 -10.52
N PHE A 522 10.80 50.05 -10.62
CA PHE A 522 10.08 51.01 -9.78
C PHE A 522 10.19 50.72 -8.29
N ILE A 523 10.12 49.45 -7.87
CA ILE A 523 10.27 49.04 -6.46
C ILE A 523 11.66 49.44 -5.93
N LEU A 524 12.73 49.15 -6.68
CA LEU A 524 14.10 49.48 -6.29
C LEU A 524 14.34 51.00 -6.26
N LEU A 525 13.93 51.73 -7.31
CA LEU A 525 14.10 53.18 -7.41
C LEU A 525 13.34 53.95 -6.32
N ARG A 526 12.09 53.55 -6.03
CA ARG A 526 11.25 54.18 -5.00
C ARG A 526 11.56 53.69 -3.58
N ARG A 527 12.45 52.71 -3.42
CA ARG A 527 12.78 52.03 -2.14
C ARG A 527 11.55 51.46 -1.44
N CYS A 528 10.61 50.89 -2.20
CA CYS A 528 9.37 50.29 -1.69
C CYS A 528 9.61 48.91 -1.07
N PHE A 529 10.43 48.86 -0.02
CA PHE A 529 10.65 47.66 0.78
C PHE A 529 9.71 47.64 1.98
N SER A 530 9.22 46.45 2.36
CA SER A 530 8.51 46.27 3.63
C SER A 530 9.44 46.60 4.79
N ARG A 531 8.99 47.47 5.71
CA ARG A 531 9.65 47.70 7.01
C ARG A 531 9.45 46.52 7.95
#